data_AF-F8WAX1-F1
#
_entry.id   AF-F8WAX1-F1
#
_cell.length_a   1.000
_cell.length_b   1.000
_cell.length_c   1.000
_cell.angle_alpha   90.00
_cell.angle_beta   90.00
_cell.angle_gamma   90.00
#
_symmetry.space_group_name_H-M   'P 1'
#
loop_
_entity.id
_entity.type
_entity.pdbx_description
1 polymer ?
#
loop_
_entity_poly.entity_id
_entity_poly.type
_entity_poly.pdbx_seq_one_letter_code
_entity_poly.pdbx_strand_id
1 'polypeptide(L)' 'MPLAAYCYLRVVGKGSYGEVTLVKHRRDGKQPRAASC' A
#
# COMPACT_ATOMS: atom_id res chain seq x y z
N MET A 1 3.87 -6.67 12.05
CA MET A 1 3.67 -7.12 10.66
C MET A 1 4.97 -6.91 9.89
N PRO A 2 5.63 -7.95 9.36
CA PRO A 2 6.90 -7.79 8.65
C PRO A 2 6.69 -7.14 7.28
N LEU A 3 7.53 -6.17 6.93
CA LEU A 3 7.48 -5.48 5.63
C LEU A 3 7.64 -6.46 4.45
N ALA A 4 8.37 -7.58 4.66
CA ALA A 4 8.53 -8.67 3.72
C ALA A 4 7.22 -9.41 3.35
N ALA A 5 6.14 -9.20 4.10
CA ALA A 5 4.82 -9.72 3.77
C ALA A 5 4.07 -8.87 2.74
N TYR A 6 4.63 -7.72 2.31
CA TYR A 6 4.02 -6.81 1.35
C TYR A 6 4.82 -6.78 0.05
N CYS A 7 4.12 -6.88 -1.07
CA CYS A 7 4.69 -6.62 -2.40
C CYS A 7 4.33 -5.20 -2.82
N TYR A 8 5.34 -4.39 -3.13
CA TYR A 8 5.15 -3.06 -3.72
C TYR A 8 4.61 -3.20 -5.13
N LEU A 9 3.51 -2.50 -5.45
CA LEU A 9 2.89 -2.54 -6.77
C LEU A 9 3.25 -1.30 -7.58
N ARG A 10 2.81 -0.12 -7.11
CA ARG A 10 3.00 1.15 -7.82
C ARG A 10 2.78 2.35 -6.91
N VAL A 11 3.33 3.48 -7.31
CA VAL A 11 3.06 4.78 -6.70
C VAL A 11 1.68 5.28 -7.11
N VAL A 12 0.89 5.75 -6.14
CA VAL A 12 -0.47 6.29 -6.38
C VAL A 12 -0.58 7.78 -6.08
N GLY A 13 0.39 8.35 -5.35
CA GLY A 13 0.42 9.79 -5.10
C GLY A 13 1.73 10.23 -4.47
N LYS A 14 2.07 11.50 -4.66
CA LYS A 14 3.17 12.17 -3.97
C LYS A 14 2.60 13.37 -3.24
N GLY A 15 2.76 13.39 -1.92
CA GLY A 15 2.37 14.49 -1.06
C GLY A 15 3.58 15.18 -0.46
N SER A 16 3.33 16.28 0.24
CA SER A 16 4.33 17.03 1.01
C SER A 16 5.03 16.19 2.08
N TYR A 17 4.40 15.09 2.52
CA TYR A 17 4.93 14.16 3.52
C TYR A 17 5.59 12.91 2.91
N GLY A 18 5.69 12.82 1.59
CA GLY A 18 6.35 11.71 0.89
C GLY A 18 5.46 10.99 -0.12
N GLU A 19 5.97 9.86 -0.60
CA GLU A 19 5.34 9.05 -1.63
C GLU A 19 4.39 8.01 -1.02
N VAL A 20 3.18 7.90 -1.57
CA VAL A 20 2.21 6.88 -1.22
C VAL A 20 2.30 5.75 -2.25
N THR A 21 2.77 4.60 -1.79
CA THR A 21 2.89 3.40 -2.62
C THR A 21 1.80 2.40 -2.29
N LEU A 22 1.13 1.94 -3.33
CA LEU A 22 0.18 0.86 -3.25
C LEU A 22 0.92 -0.46 -3.04
N VAL A 23 0.62 -1.17 -1.96
CA VAL A 23 1.19 -2.47 -1.63
C VAL A 23 0.13 -3.56 -1.60
N LYS A 24 0.52 -4.81 -1.86
CA LYS A 24 -0.35 -6.00 -1.74
C LYS A 24 0.17 -6.90 -0.63
N HIS A 25 -0.69 -7.26 0.32
CA HIS A 25 -0.34 -8.23 1.34
C HIS A 25 -0.31 -9.64 0.73
N ARG A 26 0.80 -10.35 0.92
CA ARG A 26 1.06 -11.64 0.30
C ARG A 26 0.21 -12.78 0.85
N ARG A 27 -0.27 -12.65 2.10
CA ARG A 27 -1.12 -13.68 2.76
C ARG A 27 -2.62 -13.46 2.58
N ASP A 28 -3.07 -12.22 2.45
CA ASP A 28 -4.52 -11.91 2.38
C ASP A 28 -5.00 -11.54 0.99
N GLY A 29 -4.12 -11.19 0.06
CA GLY A 29 -4.49 -10.75 -1.29
C GLY A 29 -5.33 -9.46 -1.36
N LYS A 30 -5.85 -8.99 -0.22
CA LYS A 30 -6.71 -7.82 -0.08
C LYS A 30 -5.87 -6.59 0.20
N GLN A 31 -6.04 -5.58 -0.64
CA GLN A 31 -5.85 -4.20 -0.18
C GLN A 31 -7.00 -3.85 0.75
N PRO A 32 -6.73 -3.30 1.95
CA PRO A 32 -7.79 -2.58 2.65
C PRO A 32 -8.26 -1.48 1.69
N ARG A 33 -9.56 -1.50 1.35
CA ARG A 33 -10.17 -0.44 0.51
C ARG A 33 -9.74 0.89 1.09
N ALA A 34 -9.20 1.76 0.24
CA ALA A 34 -9.02 3.16 0.60
C ALA A 34 -10.39 3.66 1.09
N ALA A 35 -10.49 3.93 2.38
CA ALA A 35 -11.63 4.65 2.92
C ALA A 35 -11.52 6.06 2.35
N SER A 36 -12.38 6.39 1.39
CA SER A 36 -12.66 7.79 1.09
C SER A 36 -13.41 8.31 2.31
N CYS A 37 -12.78 9.24 3.01
CA CYS A 37 -13.53 10.20 3.81
C CYS A 37 -14.39 11.06 2.89
#